data_AF-A0A0R3EI81-F1
#
_entry.id   AF-A0A0R3EI81-F1
#
_cell.length_a   1.000
_cell.length_b   1.000
_cell.length_c   1.000
_cell.angle_alpha   90.00
_cell.angle_beta   90.00
_cell.angle_gamma   90.00
#
_symmetry.space_group_name_H-M   'P 1'
#
loop_
_entity.id
_entity.type
_entity.pdbx_description
1 polymer ?
#
loop_
_entity_poly.entity_id
_entity_poly.type
_entity_poly.pdbx_seq_one_letter_code
_entity_poly.pdbx_strand_id
1 'polypeptide(L)'
;MAMSELTERGKALLEGVTEGVWTVDAAWGGHYGVRGGKYQLQVVYAHSDWEGFGNGSRLADAEFIAASRQLVPELIAEVERLEGLLDWANTALRASLDSQAAGWTEVKRLRDALQVEESGQ
;
A
#
# COMPACT_ATOMS: atom_id res chain seq x y z
N MET A 1 -3.16 10.76 9.82
CA MET A 1 -2.42 10.49 8.57
C MET A 1 -3.40 9.88 7.58
N ALA A 2 -3.49 10.41 6.38
CA ALA A 2 -4.23 9.76 5.30
C ALA A 2 -3.48 8.49 4.84
N MET A 3 -4.16 7.53 4.21
CA MET A 3 -3.51 6.31 3.70
C MET A 3 -2.45 6.63 2.62
N SER A 4 -2.71 7.64 1.79
CA SER A 4 -1.75 8.17 0.81
C SER A 4 -0.49 8.77 1.46
N GLU A 5 -0.63 9.46 2.59
CA GLU A 5 0.52 9.99 3.33
C GLU A 5 1.41 8.87 3.88
N LEU A 6 0.79 7.75 4.29
CA LEU A 6 1.49 6.57 4.78
C LEU A 6 2.26 5.86 3.66
N THR A 7 1.65 5.69 2.47
CA THR A 7 2.32 5.07 1.32
C THR A 7 3.44 5.95 0.80
N GLU A 8 3.27 7.28 0.71
CA GLU A 8 4.35 8.20 0.34
C GLU A 8 5.51 8.15 1.31
N ARG A 9 5.25 8.18 2.62
CA ARG A 9 6.30 8.02 3.62
C ARG A 9 6.99 6.66 3.52
N GLY A 10 6.24 5.59 3.25
CA GLY A 10 6.78 4.25 3.03
C GLY A 10 7.73 4.21 1.83
N LYS A 11 7.32 4.79 0.70
CA LYS A 11 8.15 4.89 -0.51
C LYS A 11 9.41 5.70 -0.27
N ALA A 12 9.30 6.84 0.41
CA ALA A 12 10.45 7.68 0.75
C ALA A 12 11.49 6.94 1.62
N LEU A 13 11.04 6.05 2.52
CA LEU A 13 11.94 5.21 3.32
C LEU A 13 12.61 4.10 2.52
N LEU A 14 12.04 3.70 1.38
CA LEU A 14 12.60 2.69 0.48
C LEU A 14 13.52 3.31 -0.58
N GLU A 15 13.45 4.62 -0.80
CA GLU A 15 14.31 5.31 -1.76
C GLU A 15 15.79 5.15 -1.38
N GLY A 16 16.60 4.68 -2.32
CA GLY A 16 18.04 4.42 -2.11
C GLY A 16 18.35 3.16 -1.29
N VAL A 17 17.35 2.40 -0.85
CA VAL A 17 17.56 1.08 -0.24
C VAL A 17 18.00 0.08 -1.31
N THR A 18 18.96 -0.78 -0.98
CA THR A 18 19.45 -1.79 -1.92
C THR A 18 18.36 -2.80 -2.30
N GLU A 19 18.15 -2.94 -3.60
CA GLU A 19 17.18 -3.86 -4.20
C GLU A 19 17.69 -5.32 -4.20
N GLY A 20 16.75 -6.25 -4.42
CA GLY A 20 17.04 -7.66 -4.66
C GLY A 20 16.58 -8.58 -3.54
N VAL A 21 16.65 -9.89 -3.80
CA VAL A 21 16.24 -10.90 -2.82
C VAL A 21 17.19 -10.85 -1.63
N TRP A 22 16.60 -10.74 -0.44
CA TRP A 22 17.32 -10.75 0.82
C TRP A 22 17.22 -12.14 1.44
N THR A 23 18.36 -12.71 1.81
CA THR A 23 18.44 -14.04 2.41
C THR A 23 19.11 -13.97 3.78
N VAL A 24 18.71 -14.85 4.68
CA VAL A 24 19.39 -15.04 5.95
C VAL A 24 20.77 -15.63 5.69
N ASP A 25 21.77 -15.12 6.40
CA ASP A 25 23.14 -15.60 6.37
C ASP A 25 23.61 -15.94 7.78
N ALA A 26 24.17 -17.14 7.95
CA ALA A 26 24.70 -17.59 9.23
C ALA A 26 26.06 -16.93 9.47
N ALA A 27 26.18 -16.24 10.59
CA ALA A 27 27.40 -15.57 11.03
C ALA A 27 28.11 -16.39 12.12
N TRP A 28 29.40 -16.11 12.29
CA TRP A 28 30.21 -16.70 13.35
C TRP A 28 29.60 -16.46 14.74
N GLY A 29 29.76 -17.44 15.63
CA GLY A 29 29.25 -17.35 17.00
C GLY A 29 27.77 -17.71 17.19
N GLY A 30 27.10 -18.29 16.18
CA GLY A 30 25.70 -18.73 16.29
C GLY A 30 24.67 -17.61 16.03
N HIS A 31 25.05 -16.63 15.22
CA HIS A 31 24.25 -15.45 14.93
C HIS A 31 23.81 -15.37 13.48
N TYR A 32 22.92 -14.43 13.18
CA TYR A 32 22.35 -14.29 11.84
C TYR A 32 22.37 -12.84 11.35
N GLY A 33 22.75 -12.68 10.08
CA GLY A 33 22.65 -11.44 9.33
C GLY A 33 21.72 -11.60 8.14
N VAL A 34 21.45 -10.49 7.46
CA VAL A 34 20.64 -10.48 6.25
C VAL A 34 21.49 -9.98 5.09
N ARG A 35 21.65 -10.83 4.09
CA ARG A 35 22.50 -10.59 2.92
C ARG A 35 21.62 -10.29 1.71
N GLY A 36 21.94 -9.25 0.96
CA GLY A 36 21.16 -8.85 -0.20
C GLY A 36 21.93 -8.00 -1.20
N GLY A 37 21.23 -7.54 -2.24
CA GLY A 37 21.81 -6.87 -3.41
C GLY A 37 22.12 -7.82 -4.56
N LYS A 38 22.28 -7.25 -5.77
CA LYS A 38 22.60 -7.96 -7.04
C LYS A 38 23.78 -8.95 -6.96
N TYR A 39 24.66 -8.78 -5.98
CA TYR A 39 25.85 -9.60 -5.78
C TYR A 39 25.95 -10.21 -4.37
N GLN A 40 24.93 -10.07 -3.52
CA GLN A 40 24.96 -10.54 -2.13
C GLN A 40 26.18 -10.04 -1.32
N LEU A 41 26.64 -8.82 -1.61
CA LEU A 41 27.84 -8.22 -1.00
C LEU A 41 27.52 -7.33 0.21
N GLN A 42 26.25 -7.02 0.44
CA GLN A 42 25.83 -6.21 1.57
C GLN A 42 25.20 -7.09 2.63
N VAL A 43 25.75 -7.02 3.85
CA VAL A 43 25.19 -7.69 5.02
C VAL A 43 24.68 -6.64 5.99
N VAL A 44 23.40 -6.71 6.31
CA VAL A 44 22.77 -5.94 7.39
C VAL A 44 22.74 -6.84 8.62
N TYR A 45 23.41 -6.41 9.68
CA TYR A 45 23.29 -7.01 11.00
C TYR A 45 22.38 -6.14 11.85
N ALA A 46 21.42 -6.73 12.57
CA ALA A 46 20.53 -5.98 13.46
C ALA A 46 21.26 -5.40 14.68
N HIS A 47 22.52 -5.80 14.89
CA HIS A 47 23.39 -5.32 15.95
C HIS A 47 24.87 -5.43 15.52
N SER A 48 25.70 -4.48 15.95
CA SER A 48 27.14 -4.47 15.66
C SER A 48 27.92 -4.39 16.97
N ASP A 49 28.62 -5.46 17.30
CA ASP A 49 29.80 -5.43 18.14
C ASP A 49 30.96 -6.04 17.35
N TRP A 50 31.65 -5.13 16.67
CA TRP A 50 32.99 -5.34 16.15
C TRP A 50 33.91 -5.64 17.34
N GLU A 51 33.97 -6.90 17.78
CA GLU A 51 35.06 -7.54 18.56
C GLU A 51 34.65 -8.97 18.98
N GLY A 52 34.42 -9.84 18.00
CA GLY A 52 34.67 -11.29 18.15
C GLY A 52 33.83 -12.13 19.12
N PHE A 53 32.95 -11.59 19.96
CA PHE A 53 32.21 -12.38 20.95
C PHE A 53 30.81 -11.84 21.24
N GLY A 54 29.85 -12.22 20.39
CA GLY A 54 28.56 -12.66 20.90
C GLY A 54 27.48 -11.61 21.16
N ASN A 55 26.93 -10.95 20.12
CA ASN A 55 25.55 -10.42 20.11
C ASN A 55 25.03 -10.14 18.67
N GLY A 56 25.11 -11.10 17.76
CA GLY A 56 24.40 -10.97 16.47
C GLY A 56 22.89 -11.30 16.57
N SER A 57 22.12 -10.84 15.57
CA SER A 57 20.66 -11.01 15.51
C SER A 57 20.24 -12.48 15.67
N ARG A 58 19.09 -12.73 16.32
CA ARG A 58 18.51 -14.08 16.34
C ARG A 58 18.07 -14.44 14.92
N LEU A 59 17.98 -15.75 14.65
CA LEU A 59 17.45 -16.25 13.37
C LEU A 59 16.12 -15.58 13.02
N ALA A 60 15.20 -15.51 13.98
CA ALA A 60 13.89 -14.89 13.80
C ALA A 60 13.97 -13.40 13.39
N ASP A 61 14.93 -12.63 13.94
CA ASP A 61 15.10 -11.21 13.58
C ASP A 61 15.62 -11.08 12.14
N ALA A 62 16.56 -11.94 11.75
CA ALA A 62 17.10 -11.97 10.39
C ALA A 62 16.05 -12.41 9.36
N GLU A 63 15.25 -13.43 9.68
CA GLU A 63 14.12 -13.87 8.86
C GLU A 63 13.09 -12.75 8.68
N PHE A 64 12.74 -12.07 9.77
CA PHE A 64 11.81 -10.95 9.74
C PHE A 64 12.32 -9.81 8.85
N ILE A 65 13.59 -9.41 8.98
CA ILE A 65 14.19 -8.35 8.17
C ILE A 65 14.24 -8.75 6.70
N ALA A 66 14.68 -9.98 6.39
CA ALA A 66 14.77 -10.49 5.03
C ALA A 66 13.40 -10.54 4.35
N ALA A 67 12.38 -11.03 5.06
CA ALA A 67 11.01 -11.05 4.56
C ALA A 67 10.44 -9.63 4.40
N SER A 68 10.63 -8.75 5.39
CA SER A 68 10.13 -7.37 5.35
C SER A 68 10.70 -6.57 4.18
N ARG A 69 11.98 -6.78 3.83
CA ARG A 69 12.60 -6.13 2.67
C ARG A 69 11.97 -6.52 1.34
N GLN A 70 11.30 -7.67 1.27
CA GLN A 70 10.57 -8.13 0.08
C GLN A 70 9.10 -7.70 0.15
N LEU A 71 8.44 -7.92 1.29
CA LEU A 71 7.00 -7.74 1.46
C LEU A 71 6.56 -6.27 1.57
N VAL A 72 7.39 -5.37 2.12
CA VAL A 72 6.97 -3.97 2.31
C VAL A 72 6.73 -3.24 0.98
N PRO A 73 7.61 -3.34 -0.04
CA PRO A 73 7.32 -2.78 -1.36
C PRO A 73 6.02 -3.34 -1.98
N GLU A 74 5.80 -4.65 -1.88
CA GLU A 74 4.59 -5.30 -2.39
C GLU A 74 3.32 -4.80 -1.66
N LEU A 75 3.40 -4.66 -0.34
CA LEU A 75 2.30 -4.14 0.47
C LEU A 75 1.97 -2.68 0.11
N ILE A 76 2.98 -1.85 -0.11
CA ILE A 76 2.77 -0.45 -0.56
C ILE A 76 2.04 -0.43 -1.90
N ALA A 77 2.50 -1.23 -2.87
CA ALA A 77 1.87 -1.30 -4.19
C ALA A 77 0.41 -1.78 -4.11
N GLU A 78 0.13 -2.76 -3.24
CA GLU A 78 -1.24 -3.25 -3.03
C GLU A 78 -2.15 -2.21 -2.38
N VAL A 79 -1.64 -1.43 -1.42
CA VAL A 79 -2.40 -0.32 -0.82
C VAL A 79 -2.73 0.73 -1.88
N GLU A 80 -1.77 1.16 -2.68
CA GLU A 80 -2.01 2.14 -3.76
C GLU A 80 -3.04 1.63 -4.78
N ARG A 81 -2.98 0.34 -5.12
CA ARG A 81 -3.96 -0.30 -6.00
C ARG A 81 -5.37 -0.24 -5.41
N LEU A 82 -5.50 -0.56 -4.12
CA LEU A 82 -6.79 -0.53 -3.41
C LEU A 82 -7.33 0.89 -3.27
N GLU A 83 -6.46 1.88 -3.00
CA GLU A 83 -6.85 3.30 -2.98
C GLU A 83 -7.39 3.77 -4.34
N GLY A 84 -6.71 3.41 -5.43
CA GLY A 84 -7.18 3.72 -6.78
C GLY A 84 -8.53 3.07 -7.11
N LEU A 85 -8.74 1.82 -6.70
CA LEU A 85 -10.04 1.15 -6.86
C LEU A 85 -11.15 1.82 -6.05
N LEU A 86 -10.85 2.25 -4.82
CA LEU A 86 -11.81 2.94 -3.97
C LEU A 86 -12.20 4.31 -4.55
N ASP A 87 -11.23 5.06 -5.06
CA ASP A 87 -11.47 6.34 -5.72
C ASP A 87 -12.33 6.19 -6.98
N TRP A 88 -12.02 5.19 -7.81
CA TRP A 88 -12.83 4.84 -8.97
C TRP A 88 -14.27 4.48 -8.58
N ALA A 89 -14.44 3.60 -7.59
CA ALA A 89 -15.77 3.17 -7.14
C ALA A 89 -16.59 4.34 -6.60
N ASN A 90 -15.98 5.23 -5.82
CA ASN A 90 -16.63 6.43 -5.30
C ASN A 90 -17.05 7.38 -6.43
N THR A 91 -16.20 7.56 -7.44
CA THR A 91 -16.50 8.39 -8.61
C THR A 91 -17.67 7.81 -9.40
N ALA A 92 -17.65 6.50 -9.67
CA ALA A 92 -18.73 5.81 -10.37
C ALA A 92 -20.05 5.89 -9.60
N LEU A 93 -20.01 5.72 -8.28
CA LEU A 93 -21.20 5.82 -7.43
C LEU A 93 -21.79 7.23 -7.45
N ARG A 94 -20.95 8.27 -7.36
CA ARG A 94 -21.39 9.67 -7.44
C ARG A 94 -22.06 9.97 -8.79
N ALA A 95 -21.43 9.56 -9.90
CA ALA A 95 -22.01 9.75 -11.22
C ALA A 95 -23.36 9.03 -11.38
N SER A 96 -23.50 7.84 -10.79
CA SER A 96 -24.76 7.10 -10.78
C SER A 96 -25.84 7.84 -9.99
N LEU A 97 -25.51 8.36 -8.81
CA LEU A 97 -26.43 9.14 -7.98
C LEU A 97 -26.88 10.43 -8.68
N ASP A 98 -25.96 11.15 -9.34
CA ASP A 98 -26.27 12.37 -10.08
C ASP A 98 -27.22 12.08 -11.25
N SER A 99 -26.98 10.97 -11.98
CA SER A 99 -27.87 10.52 -13.05
C SER A 99 -29.27 10.17 -12.54
N GLN A 100 -29.37 9.49 -11.39
CA GLN A 100 -30.66 9.21 -10.75
C GLN A 100 -31.38 10.48 -10.32
N ALA A 101 -30.67 11.44 -9.72
CA ALA A 101 -31.25 12.72 -9.31
C ALA A 101 -31.78 13.53 -10.51
N ALA A 102 -31.05 13.54 -11.63
CA ALA A 102 -31.50 14.14 -12.87
C ALA A 102 -32.77 13.45 -13.42
N GLY A 103 -32.79 12.11 -13.41
CA GLY A 103 -33.96 11.32 -13.79
C GLY A 103 -35.20 11.65 -12.96
N TRP A 104 -35.06 11.72 -11.63
CA TRP A 104 -36.16 12.10 -10.74
C TRP A 104 -36.67 13.53 -10.99
N THR A 105 -35.75 14.44 -11.31
CA THR A 105 -36.11 15.83 -11.64
C THR A 105 -36.95 15.88 -12.92
N GLU A 106 -36.59 15.12 -13.95
CA GLU A 106 -37.38 15.08 -15.19
C GLU A 106 -38.73 14.38 -14.98
N VAL A 107 -38.79 13.29 -14.22
CA VAL A 107 -40.06 12.64 -13.87
C VAL A 107 -40.99 13.62 -13.16
N LYS A 108 -40.47 14.41 -12.22
CA LYS A 108 -41.24 15.45 -11.54
C LYS A 108 -41.74 16.51 -12.52
N ARG A 109 -40.88 16.99 -13.42
CA ARG A 109 -41.24 17.98 -14.45
C ARG A 109 -42.38 17.49 -15.35
N LEU A 110 -42.29 16.25 -15.83
CA LEU A 110 -43.29 15.64 -16.71
C LEU A 110 -44.63 15.45 -15.98
N ARG A 111 -44.59 14.97 -14.73
CA ARG A 111 -45.80 14.82 -13.92
C ARG A 111 -46.49 16.17 -13.70
N ASP A 112 -45.74 17.20 -13.33
CA ASP A 112 -46.30 18.52 -13.06
C ASP A 112 -46.89 19.14 -14.34
N ALA A 113 -46.30 18.89 -15.52
CA ALA A 113 -46.86 19.31 -16.82
C ALA A 113 -48.18 18.61 -17.18
N LEU A 114 -48.27 17.29 -16.96
CA LEU A 114 -49.50 16.51 -17.20
C LEU A 114 -50.67 16.99 -16.33
N GLN A 115 -50.41 17.30 -15.06
CA GLN A 115 -51.44 17.81 -14.15
C GLN A 115 -51.99 19.18 -14.59
N VAL A 116 -51.15 20.04 -15.18
CA VAL A 116 -51.60 21.33 -15.72
C VAL A 116 -52.52 21.13 -16.91
N GLU A 117 -52.18 20.21 -17.83
CA GLU A 117 -53.04 19.89 -18.99
C GLU A 117 -54.40 19.32 -18.57
N GLU A 118 -54.44 18.44 -17.56
CA GLU A 118 -55.69 17.87 -17.04
C GLU A 118 -56.58 18.89 -16.32
N SER A 119 -55.99 19.91 -15.67
CA SER A 119 -56.72 20.95 -14.93
C SER A 119 -57.23 22.12 -15.78
N GLY A 120 -56.77 22.22 -17.03
CA GLY A 120 -57.13 23.27 -17.99
C GLY A 120 -58.25 22.91 -18.97
N GLN A 121 -58.80 21.70 -18.87
CA GLN A 121 -60.01 21.23 -19.57
C GLN A 121 -61.24 21.33 -18.66
#